data_AF-A0A7X8ZMT8-F1
#
_entry.id   AF-A0A7X8ZMT8-F1
#
_cell.length_a   1.000
_cell.length_b   1.000
_cell.length_c   1.000
_cell.angle_alpha   90.00
_cell.angle_beta   90.00
_cell.angle_gamma   90.00
#
_symmetry.space_group_name_H-M   'P 1'
#
loop_
_entity.id
_entity.type
_entity.pdbx_description
1 polymer ?
#
loop_
_entity_poly.entity_id
_entity_poly.type
_entity_poly.pdbx_seq_one_letter_code
_entity_poly.pdbx_strand_id
1 'polypeptide(L)'
;RDNSLLLIKRGNHPFINTWALPGGFSNFNESVEESAKRELKEETNLDSDNLSLVGVYSAPGRDKRGWVVSTAFSFLLEDEQSAVAGDDAAATAWFTISLTSNCVKLTKDEICIEFGYKDNKANSCSTLAFDHNQMILDALLQHKTGY
;
A
#
# COMPACT_ATOMS: atom_id res chain seq x y z
N ARG A 1 1.65 5.45 -19.91
CA ARG A 1 0.64 5.33 -18.83
C ARG A 1 1.41 4.76 -17.68
N ASP A 2 1.85 5.65 -16.82
CA ASP A 2 2.97 5.38 -15.94
C ASP A 2 2.42 4.62 -14.73
N ASN A 3 2.85 3.36 -14.60
CA ASN A 3 2.45 2.49 -13.51
C ASN A 3 3.11 3.02 -12.23
N SER A 4 2.46 3.98 -11.57
CA SER A 4 2.89 4.52 -10.30
C SER A 4 2.05 3.95 -9.16
N LEU A 5 2.68 3.76 -8.00
CA LEU A 5 2.03 3.32 -6.76
C LEU A 5 2.15 4.41 -5.71
N LEU A 6 1.04 4.79 -5.10
CA LEU A 6 1.07 5.70 -3.96
C LEU A 6 1.47 4.94 -2.70
N LEU A 7 2.47 5.47 -2.00
CA LEU A 7 2.87 5.01 -0.67
C LEU A 7 2.90 6.19 0.30
N ILE A 8 2.68 5.87 1.58
CA ILE A 8 2.88 6.78 2.71
C ILE A 8 4.10 6.36 3.51
N LYS A 9 4.79 7.31 4.12
CA LYS A 9 5.85 7.05 5.10
C LYS A 9 5.25 7.14 6.49
N ARG A 10 5.30 6.04 7.25
CA ARG A 10 4.69 5.97 8.57
C ARG A 10 5.34 6.93 9.57
N GLY A 11 4.53 7.79 10.22
CA GLY A 11 4.97 8.65 11.32
C GLY A 11 5.05 7.95 12.68
N ASN A 12 4.39 6.80 12.84
CA ASN A 12 4.22 6.12 14.12
C ASN A 12 4.71 4.65 14.13
N HIS A 13 4.98 4.12 15.32
CA HIS A 13 5.29 2.70 15.53
C HIS A 13 4.04 1.81 15.33
N PRO A 14 4.21 0.53 14.92
CA PRO A 14 5.45 -0.11 14.45
C PRO A 14 5.87 0.40 13.06
N PHE A 15 7.07 0.05 12.61
CA PHE A 15 7.60 0.45 11.29
C PHE A 15 7.65 1.98 11.06
N ILE A 16 7.97 2.75 12.11
CA ILE A 16 8.20 4.19 11.97
C ILE A 16 9.27 4.46 10.89
N ASN A 17 9.08 5.51 10.09
CA ASN A 17 9.94 5.87 8.96
C ASN A 17 10.01 4.84 7.81
N THR A 18 9.15 3.83 7.81
CA THR A 18 9.06 2.82 6.72
C THR A 18 7.90 3.17 5.79
N TRP A 19 8.06 2.91 4.49
CA TRP A 19 7.00 3.11 3.51
C TRP A 19 5.92 2.02 3.62
N ALA A 20 4.67 2.40 3.38
CA ALA A 20 3.49 1.58 3.55
C ALA A 20 2.39 1.96 2.55
N LEU A 21 1.45 1.06 2.31
CA LEU A 21 0.16 1.41 1.73
C LEU A 21 -0.59 2.31 2.72
N PRO A 22 -1.40 3.27 2.21
CA PRO A 22 -2.29 4.03 3.07
C PRO A 22 -3.36 3.13 3.70
N GLY A 23 -3.76 3.45 4.93
CA GLY A 23 -4.79 2.72 5.66
C GLY A 23 -4.67 2.82 7.18
N GLY A 24 -5.80 2.58 7.84
CA GLY A 24 -5.92 2.62 9.30
C GLY A 24 -6.94 1.63 9.82
N PHE A 25 -7.40 1.86 11.05
CA PHE A 25 -8.37 0.98 11.70
C PHE A 25 -9.79 1.39 11.35
N SER A 26 -10.67 0.40 11.19
CA SER A 26 -12.09 0.66 11.01
C SER A 26 -12.75 1.16 12.30
N ASN A 27 -13.63 2.15 12.15
CA ASN A 27 -14.52 2.61 13.21
C ASN A 27 -15.68 1.62 13.43
N PHE A 28 -16.37 1.73 14.57
CA PHE A 28 -17.49 0.84 14.92
C PHE A 28 -18.69 0.90 13.98
N ASN A 29 -18.88 2.03 13.29
CA ASN A 29 -20.08 2.31 12.50
C ASN A 29 -19.77 2.52 11.01
N GLU A 30 -18.68 1.94 10.50
CA GLU A 30 -18.32 2.00 9.08
C GLU A 30 -18.05 0.59 8.52
N SER A 31 -18.31 0.39 7.22
CA SER A 31 -17.85 -0.79 6.49
C SER A 31 -16.34 -0.72 6.23
N VAL A 32 -15.74 -1.84 5.81
CA VAL A 32 -14.32 -1.86 5.44
C VAL A 32 -14.03 -1.01 4.19
N GLU A 33 -14.99 -0.89 3.27
CA GLU A 33 -14.92 0.00 2.12
C GLU A 33 -15.00 1.46 2.53
N GLU A 34 -15.93 1.82 3.42
CA GLU A 34 -16.06 3.19 3.97
C GLU A 34 -14.79 3.58 4.72
N SER A 35 -14.24 2.67 5.51
CA SER A 35 -12.95 2.81 6.19
C SER A 35 -11.82 3.09 5.19
N ALA A 36 -11.69 2.27 4.15
CA ALA A 36 -10.65 2.45 3.14
C ALA A 36 -10.75 3.80 2.39
N LYS A 37 -11.98 4.26 2.08
CA LYS A 37 -12.20 5.59 1.47
C LYS A 37 -11.80 6.72 2.41
N ARG A 38 -12.21 6.64 3.69
CA ARG A 38 -11.89 7.65 4.71
C ARG A 38 -10.37 7.76 4.92
N GLU A 39 -9.70 6.63 5.13
CA GLU A 39 -8.25 6.59 5.37
C GLU A 39 -7.46 7.09 4.16
N LEU A 40 -7.87 6.71 2.93
CA LEU A 40 -7.29 7.26 1.71
C LEU A 40 -7.38 8.79 1.69
N LYS A 41 -8.54 9.33 2.06
CA LYS A 41 -8.75 10.78 2.09
C LYS A 41 -7.94 11.46 3.18
N GLU A 42 -7.89 10.89 4.38
CA GLU A 42 -7.18 11.46 5.53
C GLU A 42 -5.67 11.47 5.32
N GLU A 43 -5.08 10.39 4.80
CA GLU A 43 -3.62 10.25 4.69
C GLU A 43 -3.05 10.85 3.39
N THR A 44 -3.87 11.00 2.34
CA THR A 44 -3.39 11.37 1.00
C THR A 44 -4.15 12.52 0.33
N ASN A 45 -5.28 12.93 0.90
CA ASN A 45 -6.25 13.87 0.32
C ASN A 45 -6.89 13.42 -1.01
N LEU A 46 -6.67 12.18 -1.44
CA LEU A 46 -7.31 11.59 -2.61
C LEU A 46 -8.67 10.99 -2.25
N ASP A 47 -9.51 10.79 -3.26
CA ASP A 47 -10.82 10.18 -3.11
C ASP A 47 -11.11 9.27 -4.32
N SER A 48 -11.86 8.20 -4.09
CA SER A 48 -12.29 7.29 -5.15
C SER A 48 -13.57 6.57 -4.73
N ASP A 49 -14.58 6.64 -5.61
CA ASP A 49 -15.79 5.87 -5.43
C ASP A 49 -15.68 4.41 -5.87
N ASN A 50 -14.64 4.09 -6.64
CA ASN A 50 -14.43 2.80 -7.27
C ASN A 50 -13.26 2.07 -6.63
N LEU A 51 -13.50 1.47 -5.47
CA LEU A 51 -12.56 0.56 -4.81
C LEU A 51 -12.83 -0.88 -5.23
N SER A 52 -11.78 -1.61 -5.60
CA SER A 52 -11.80 -3.05 -5.86
C SER A 52 -11.11 -3.79 -4.72
N LEU A 53 -11.77 -4.80 -4.15
CA LEU A 53 -11.20 -5.64 -3.11
C LEU A 53 -10.00 -6.41 -3.66
N VAL A 54 -8.83 -6.25 -3.03
CA VAL A 54 -7.64 -7.03 -3.33
C VAL A 54 -7.64 -8.32 -2.53
N GLY A 55 -7.94 -8.25 -1.23
CA GLY A 55 -7.98 -9.45 -0.40
C GLY A 55 -8.06 -9.17 1.10
N VAL A 56 -8.13 -10.26 1.87
CA VAL A 56 -8.15 -10.26 3.33
C VAL A 56 -6.88 -10.91 3.86
N TYR A 57 -6.11 -10.16 4.64
CA TYR A 57 -4.79 -10.54 5.14
C TYR A 57 -4.88 -10.76 6.65
N SER A 58 -4.86 -12.02 7.07
CA SER A 58 -5.14 -12.44 8.44
C SER A 58 -4.07 -13.35 9.05
N ALA A 59 -2.87 -13.41 8.44
CA ALA A 59 -1.79 -14.27 8.90
C ALA A 59 -1.41 -13.96 10.37
N PRO A 60 -1.35 -14.97 11.25
CA PRO A 60 -0.88 -14.76 12.62
C PRO A 60 0.50 -14.12 12.65
N GLY A 61 0.67 -13.06 13.46
CA GLY A 61 1.95 -12.35 13.60
C GLY A 61 2.27 -11.36 12.48
N ARG A 62 1.36 -11.10 11.53
CA ARG A 62 1.55 -10.03 10.52
C ARG A 62 1.73 -8.64 11.13
N ASP A 63 1.11 -8.42 12.29
CA ASP A 63 1.31 -7.25 13.12
C ASP A 63 1.80 -7.68 14.52
N LYS A 64 2.84 -7.02 15.03
CA LYS A 64 3.39 -7.31 16.37
C LYS A 64 2.53 -6.74 17.50
N ARG A 65 1.59 -5.83 17.19
CA ARG A 65 0.66 -5.25 18.16
C ARG A 65 -0.40 -6.25 18.63
N GLY A 66 -0.69 -7.28 17.83
CA GLY A 66 -1.69 -8.30 18.15
C GLY A 66 -2.26 -8.98 16.92
N TRP A 67 -3.43 -9.61 17.08
CA TRP A 67 -4.11 -10.23 15.95
C TRP A 67 -4.86 -9.17 15.14
N VAL A 68 -4.22 -8.69 14.06
CA VAL A 68 -4.75 -7.66 13.17
C VAL A 68 -5.08 -8.28 11.82
N VAL A 69 -6.32 -8.14 11.38
CA VAL A 69 -6.77 -8.52 10.03
C VAL A 69 -6.92 -7.25 9.20
N SER A 70 -6.38 -7.25 7.98
CA SER A 70 -6.50 -6.12 7.05
C SER A 70 -7.25 -6.54 5.79
N THR A 71 -8.20 -5.71 5.35
CA THR A 71 -8.84 -5.82 4.03
C THR A 71 -8.19 -4.78 3.12
N ALA A 72 -7.50 -5.21 2.08
CA ALA A 72 -6.84 -4.28 1.15
C ALA A 72 -7.71 -4.03 -0.07
N PHE A 73 -7.73 -2.78 -0.52
CA PHE A 73 -8.43 -2.33 -1.71
C PHE A 73 -7.46 -1.68 -2.69
N SER A 74 -7.82 -1.66 -3.97
CA SER A 74 -7.10 -0.92 -5.00
C SER A 74 -8.07 -0.06 -5.81
N PHE A 75 -7.55 1.02 -6.37
CA PHE A 75 -8.26 1.88 -7.31
C PHE A 75 -7.26 2.42 -8.31
N LEU A 76 -7.75 2.87 -9.47
CA LEU A 76 -6.94 3.49 -10.51
C LEU A 76 -7.35 4.95 -10.64
N LEU A 77 -6.36 5.83 -10.70
CA LEU A 77 -6.57 7.22 -11.10
C LEU A 77 -6.31 7.35 -12.60
N GLU A 78 -7.17 8.08 -13.29
CA GLU A 78 -6.99 8.34 -14.72
C GLU A 78 -5.83 9.31 -14.98
N ASP A 79 -5.62 10.25 -14.06
CA ASP A 79 -4.56 11.27 -14.09
C ASP A 79 -3.73 11.24 -12.80
N GLU A 80 -2.45 11.61 -12.91
CA GLU A 80 -1.56 11.75 -11.75
C GLU A 80 -2.03 12.93 -10.89
N GLN A 81 -2.58 12.61 -9.72
CA GLN A 81 -3.01 13.61 -8.74
C GLN A 81 -1.94 13.82 -7.67
N SER A 82 -1.74 15.06 -7.25
CA SER A 82 -0.86 15.37 -6.12
C SER A 82 -1.44 14.82 -4.83
N ALA A 83 -0.79 13.81 -4.25
CA ALA A 83 -1.12 13.31 -2.93
C ALA A 83 -0.46 14.19 -1.86
N VAL A 84 -1.23 14.65 -0.88
CA VAL A 84 -0.75 15.46 0.25
C VAL A 84 -0.83 14.63 1.51
N ALA A 85 0.30 14.48 2.20
CA ALA A 85 0.36 13.74 3.45
C ALA A 85 -0.53 14.40 4.52
N GLY A 86 -1.33 13.59 5.20
CA GLY A 86 -2.16 13.98 6.32
C GLY A 86 -2.06 13.00 7.49
N ASP A 87 -2.65 13.41 8.62
CA ASP A 87 -2.72 12.67 9.89
C ASP A 87 -1.40 11.97 10.30
N ASP A 88 -1.37 10.64 10.24
CA ASP A 88 -0.24 9.81 10.65
C ASP A 88 0.84 9.60 9.56
N ALA A 89 0.60 10.08 8.34
CA ALA A 89 1.56 10.01 7.25
C ALA A 89 2.61 11.13 7.38
N ALA A 90 3.86 10.76 7.66
CA ALA A 90 4.98 11.70 7.68
C ALA A 90 5.34 12.23 6.28
N ALA A 91 4.99 11.47 5.23
CA ALA A 91 5.14 11.84 3.83
C ALA A 91 4.25 10.97 2.93
N THR A 92 3.91 11.46 1.75
CA THR A 92 3.28 10.73 0.64
C THR A 92 4.17 10.81 -0.59
N ALA A 93 4.24 9.75 -1.39
CA ALA A 93 4.93 9.79 -2.67
C ALA A 93 4.39 8.76 -3.66
N TRP A 94 4.37 9.14 -4.93
CA TRP A 94 4.18 8.22 -6.05
C TRP A 94 5.51 7.54 -6.38
N PHE A 95 5.53 6.21 -6.34
CA PHE A 95 6.66 5.38 -6.71
C PHE A 95 6.44 4.79 -8.10
N THR A 96 7.43 4.89 -8.98
CA THR A 96 7.40 4.19 -10.26
C THR A 96 7.50 2.69 -10.03
N ILE A 97 6.60 1.92 -10.63
CA ILE A 97 6.59 0.46 -10.60
C ILE A 97 7.36 -0.06 -11.82
N SER A 98 8.41 -0.84 -11.56
CA SER A 98 9.16 -1.59 -12.57
C SER A 98 9.01 -3.09 -12.29
N LEU A 99 8.52 -3.83 -13.27
CA LEU A 99 8.34 -5.28 -13.18
C LEU A 99 9.46 -5.97 -13.96
N THR A 100 10.18 -6.89 -13.32
CA THR A 100 11.16 -7.75 -13.99
C THR A 100 10.64 -9.18 -14.09
N SER A 101 11.47 -10.13 -14.53
CA SER A 101 11.09 -11.55 -14.54
C SER A 101 10.93 -12.14 -13.12
N ASN A 102 11.57 -11.56 -12.11
CA ASN A 102 11.68 -12.19 -10.79
C ASN A 102 11.25 -11.29 -9.62
N CYS A 103 11.12 -9.96 -9.82
CA CYS A 103 10.82 -9.03 -8.75
C CYS A 103 9.97 -7.84 -9.20
N VAL A 104 9.33 -7.22 -8.21
CA VAL A 104 8.78 -5.87 -8.30
C VAL A 104 9.79 -4.90 -7.71
N LYS A 105 10.03 -3.80 -8.43
CA LYS A 105 10.87 -2.70 -7.98
C LYS A 105 10.05 -1.41 -7.96
N LEU A 106 10.06 -0.73 -6.82
CA LEU A 106 9.42 0.56 -6.59
C LEU A 106 10.52 1.60 -6.39
N THR A 107 10.50 2.66 -7.20
CA THR A 107 11.52 3.72 -7.14
C THR A 107 10.93 5.11 -7.02
N LYS A 108 11.54 5.93 -6.16
CA LYS A 108 11.32 7.38 -6.08
C LYS A 108 12.62 8.06 -5.67
N ASP A 109 13.15 8.92 -6.54
CA ASP A 109 14.45 9.58 -6.35
C ASP A 109 15.55 8.53 -6.03
N GLU A 110 16.19 8.61 -4.87
CA GLU A 110 17.21 7.65 -4.41
C GLU A 110 16.61 6.41 -3.70
N ILE A 111 15.31 6.39 -3.46
CA ILE A 111 14.63 5.31 -2.75
C ILE A 111 14.36 4.16 -3.71
N CYS A 112 14.76 2.95 -3.31
CA CYS A 112 14.57 1.73 -4.05
C CYS A 112 14.08 0.61 -3.13
N ILE A 113 12.83 0.19 -3.32
CA ILE A 113 12.22 -0.95 -2.65
C ILE A 113 12.09 -2.06 -3.68
N GLU A 114 12.67 -3.23 -3.40
CA GLU A 114 12.60 -4.37 -4.32
C GLU A 114 12.19 -5.62 -3.56
N PHE A 115 11.23 -6.39 -4.10
CA PHE A 115 10.81 -7.67 -3.52
C PHE A 115 10.51 -8.72 -4.57
N GLY A 116 10.89 -9.97 -4.29
CA GLY A 116 10.74 -11.11 -5.19
C GLY A 116 9.32 -11.67 -5.25
N TYR A 117 8.92 -12.21 -6.40
CA TYR A 117 7.57 -12.81 -6.57
C TYR A 117 7.35 -14.07 -5.73
N LYS A 118 8.42 -14.84 -5.45
CA LYS A 118 8.31 -16.21 -4.88
C LYS A 118 8.48 -16.26 -3.37
N ASP A 119 9.36 -15.43 -2.83
CA ASP A 119 9.70 -15.42 -1.41
C ASP A 119 9.23 -14.15 -0.70
N ASN A 120 8.74 -13.17 -1.47
CA ASN A 120 8.33 -11.87 -1.00
C ASN A 120 9.42 -11.17 -0.16
N LYS A 121 10.69 -11.57 -0.33
CA LYS A 121 11.79 -11.03 0.46
C LYS A 121 12.26 -9.74 -0.18
N ALA A 122 12.59 -8.78 0.69
CA ALA A 122 13.23 -7.56 0.26
C ALA A 122 14.63 -7.89 -0.30
N ASN A 123 14.89 -7.43 -1.52
CA ASN A 123 16.17 -7.56 -2.22
C ASN A 123 17.00 -6.27 -2.15
N SER A 124 16.47 -5.21 -1.52
CA SER A 124 17.14 -3.92 -1.32
C SER A 124 17.18 -3.51 0.15
N CYS A 125 17.96 -2.47 0.47
CA CYS A 125 18.10 -1.95 1.84
C CYS A 125 16.82 -1.31 2.40
N SER A 126 15.85 -0.93 1.56
CA SER A 126 14.58 -0.36 1.97
C SER A 126 13.46 -1.38 1.80
N THR A 127 12.64 -1.56 2.83
CA THR A 127 11.51 -2.49 2.83
C THR A 127 10.18 -1.75 2.99
N LEU A 128 9.08 -2.47 2.78
CA LEU A 128 7.75 -2.00 3.16
C LEU A 128 7.42 -2.42 4.59
N ALA A 129 6.49 -1.70 5.21
CA ALA A 129 5.93 -2.07 6.49
C ALA A 129 5.06 -3.32 6.37
N PHE A 130 4.99 -4.09 7.45
CA PHE A 130 4.14 -5.29 7.57
C PHE A 130 4.36 -6.28 6.41
N ASP A 131 3.25 -6.75 5.82
CA ASP A 131 3.15 -7.63 4.66
C ASP A 131 2.65 -6.88 3.41
N HIS A 132 2.84 -5.55 3.34
CA HIS A 132 2.33 -4.72 2.24
C HIS A 132 2.91 -5.08 0.87
N ASN A 133 4.10 -5.65 0.84
CA ASN A 133 4.68 -6.27 -0.35
C ASN A 133 3.76 -7.37 -0.93
N GLN A 134 3.16 -8.23 -0.08
CA GLN A 134 2.20 -9.24 -0.55
C GLN A 134 0.97 -8.58 -1.16
N MET A 135 0.42 -7.57 -0.49
CA MET A 135 -0.77 -6.85 -0.94
C MET A 135 -0.57 -6.20 -2.31
N ILE A 136 0.62 -5.62 -2.54
CA ILE A 136 0.98 -5.03 -3.83
C ILE A 136 1.13 -6.10 -4.92
N LEU A 137 1.75 -7.25 -4.61
CA LEU A 137 1.83 -8.36 -5.56
C LEU A 137 0.45 -8.83 -6.00
N ASP A 138 -0.46 -9.05 -5.05
CA ASP A 138 -1.80 -9.54 -5.31
C ASP A 138 -2.60 -8.52 -6.15
N ALA A 139 -2.51 -7.24 -5.82
CA ALA A 139 -3.14 -6.17 -6.61
C ALA A 139 -2.59 -6.13 -8.04
N LEU A 140 -1.27 -6.19 -8.24
CA LEU A 140 -0.66 -6.18 -9.56
C LEU A 140 -1.08 -7.39 -10.41
N LEU A 141 -1.24 -8.56 -9.78
CA LEU A 141 -1.70 -9.78 -10.45
C LEU A 141 -3.17 -9.65 -10.87
N GLN A 142 -4.03 -9.11 -10.01
CA GLN A 142 -5.44 -8.84 -10.32
C GLN A 142 -5.58 -7.88 -11.50
N HIS A 143 -4.91 -6.73 -11.46
CA HIS A 143 -4.91 -5.75 -12.55
C HIS A 143 -4.39 -6.33 -13.88
N LYS A 144 -3.40 -7.24 -13.84
CA LYS A 144 -2.88 -7.91 -15.04
C LYS A 144 -3.85 -8.95 -15.60
N THR A 145 -4.63 -9.61 -14.74
CA THR A 145 -5.51 -10.72 -15.13
C THR A 145 -6.95 -10.29 -15.39
N GLY A 146 -7.33 -9.07 -14.99
CA GLY A 146 -8.67 -8.52 -15.19
C GLY A 146 -9.73 -9.11 -14.26
N TYR A 147 -9.32 -9.73 -13.15
CA TYR A 147 -10.16 -10.29 -12.10
C TYR A 147 -10.01 -9.50 -10.80
#